data_AF-A0A952BH49-F1
#
_entry.id   AF-A0A952BH49-F1
#
_cell.length_a   1.000
_cell.length_b   1.000
_cell.length_c   1.000
_cell.angle_alpha   90.00
_cell.angle_beta   90.00
_cell.angle_gamma   90.00
#
_symmetry.space_group_name_H-M   'P 1'
#
loop_
_entity.id
_entity.type
_entity.pdbx_description
1 polymer ?
#
loop_
_entity_poly.entity_id
_entity_poly.type
_entity_poly.pdbx_seq_one_letter_code
_entity_poly.pdbx_strand_id
1 'polypeptide(L)'
;MTNPTELIQPDDPRFETALEAERDLQVLGFVFEQADMHPTDAEFQPLVKKALKDSLLPHEDRSKSKGRDAQFELFVAAICQKAGMHPVSCEEPDVTCHVGDIKFGIAAKRIKNVTRVEKHVRKAAHQIENARFPGIIVLDTCVALNRNNERITTQIPEEQFGYIYSEAINHFVDDFYDNIQDWVCRKGVRGIVIHDQQVRFQPNGEWSLVGMTKFVNPASKNNHCKRDFTMFTKQYKMGLPNLIHL
;
A
#
# COMPACT_ATOMS: atom_id res chain seq x y z
N MET A 1 40.42 3.83 -3.27
CA MET A 1 39.99 5.10 -2.64
C MET A 1 38.62 5.42 -3.21
N THR A 2 37.56 5.07 -2.49
CA THR A 2 36.21 5.51 -2.83
C THR A 2 36.16 7.02 -2.61
N ASN A 3 35.77 7.78 -3.64
CA ASN A 3 35.46 9.19 -3.46
C ASN A 3 34.48 9.31 -2.28
N PRO A 4 34.66 10.26 -1.35
CA PRO A 4 33.67 10.51 -0.32
C PRO A 4 32.33 10.69 -1.02
N THR A 5 31.36 9.86 -0.64
CA THR A 5 30.02 9.85 -1.21
C THR A 5 29.51 11.29 -1.23
N GLU A 6 29.33 11.84 -2.42
CA GLU A 6 28.82 13.20 -2.59
C GLU A 6 27.43 13.25 -1.93
N LEU A 7 27.33 13.98 -0.81
CA LEU A 7 26.08 14.11 -0.08
C LEU A 7 25.16 15.06 -0.85
N ILE A 8 24.02 14.55 -1.34
CA ILE A 8 23.02 15.34 -2.07
C ILE A 8 22.32 16.27 -1.07
N GLN A 9 22.56 17.57 -1.20
CA GLN A 9 21.99 18.61 -0.32
C GLN A 9 20.56 18.99 -0.75
N PRO A 10 19.75 19.61 0.14
CA PRO A 10 18.38 20.00 -0.18
C PRO A 10 18.20 20.94 -1.39
N ASP A 11 19.22 21.72 -1.71
CA ASP A 11 19.28 22.64 -2.84
C ASP A 11 19.81 21.99 -4.14
N ASP A 12 20.24 20.73 -4.09
CA ASP A 12 20.69 19.98 -5.26
C ASP A 12 19.49 19.56 -6.13
N PRO A 13 19.55 19.74 -7.47
CA PRO A 13 18.46 19.34 -8.36
C PRO A 13 18.15 17.83 -8.34
N ARG A 14 19.09 16.98 -7.90
CA ARG A 14 18.92 15.53 -7.74
C ARG A 14 18.20 15.15 -6.45
N PHE A 15 18.04 16.08 -5.52
CA PHE A 15 17.49 15.81 -4.20
C PHE A 15 16.05 15.28 -4.27
N GLU A 16 15.27 15.70 -5.27
CA GLU A 16 13.96 15.14 -5.63
C GLU A 16 13.99 13.64 -5.88
N THR A 17 14.82 13.24 -6.82
CA THR A 17 15.05 11.85 -7.18
C THR A 17 15.63 11.05 -6.01
N ALA A 18 16.53 11.62 -5.22
CA ALA A 18 17.17 10.91 -4.12
C ALA A 18 16.17 10.50 -3.02
N LEU A 19 15.26 11.40 -2.62
CA LEU A 19 14.24 11.06 -1.62
C LEU A 19 13.20 10.08 -2.15
N GLU A 20 12.87 10.13 -3.44
CA GLU A 20 11.97 9.12 -4.02
C GLU A 20 12.66 7.75 -4.10
N ALA A 21 13.94 7.72 -4.47
CA ALA A 21 14.74 6.51 -4.44
C ALA A 21 14.84 5.92 -3.02
N GLU A 22 14.95 6.76 -1.99
CA GLU A 22 14.88 6.34 -0.58
C GLU A 22 13.57 5.57 -0.29
N ARG A 23 12.41 6.12 -0.72
CA ARG A 23 11.11 5.43 -0.58
C ARG A 23 11.11 4.09 -1.31
N ASP A 24 11.48 4.09 -2.59
CA ASP A 24 11.47 2.90 -3.43
C ASP A 24 12.40 1.81 -2.86
N LEU A 25 13.59 2.19 -2.38
CA LEU A 25 14.56 1.28 -1.78
C LEU A 25 14.06 0.70 -0.46
N GLN A 26 13.39 1.48 0.39
CA GLN A 26 12.82 0.96 1.63
C GLN A 26 11.67 -0.02 1.36
N VAL A 27 10.79 0.28 0.40
CA VAL A 27 9.69 -0.61 0.00
C VAL A 27 10.23 -1.90 -0.63
N LEU A 28 11.17 -1.79 -1.58
CA LEU A 28 11.76 -2.95 -2.25
C LEU A 28 12.65 -3.75 -1.31
N GLY A 29 13.40 -3.10 -0.42
CA GLY A 29 14.18 -3.74 0.63
C GLY A 29 13.31 -4.63 1.50
N PHE A 30 12.18 -4.09 1.97
CA PHE A 30 11.19 -4.86 2.71
C PHE A 30 10.65 -6.06 1.89
N VAL A 31 10.33 -5.87 0.61
CA VAL A 31 9.90 -6.96 -0.27
C VAL A 31 10.96 -8.06 -0.37
N PHE A 32 12.24 -7.70 -0.57
CA PHE A 32 13.33 -8.67 -0.70
C PHE A 32 13.64 -9.39 0.61
N GLU A 33 13.51 -8.73 1.76
CA GLU A 33 13.64 -9.38 3.07
C GLU A 33 12.60 -10.50 3.28
N GLN A 34 11.43 -10.37 2.63
CA GLN A 34 10.38 -11.41 2.68
C GLN A 34 10.45 -12.38 1.49
N ALA A 35 11.31 -12.13 0.50
CA ALA A 35 11.40 -12.90 -0.74
C ALA A 35 12.05 -14.28 -0.57
N ASP A 36 12.84 -14.49 0.48
CA ASP A 36 13.42 -15.81 0.79
C ASP A 36 12.34 -16.87 1.10
N MET A 37 11.09 -16.45 1.35
CA MET A 37 9.93 -17.33 1.47
C MET A 37 9.29 -17.69 0.11
N HIS A 38 9.81 -17.18 -1.01
CA HIS A 38 9.27 -17.32 -2.38
C HIS A 38 10.20 -18.03 -3.40
N PRO A 39 11.08 -19.00 -3.06
CA PRO A 39 12.01 -19.56 -4.05
C PRO A 39 11.33 -20.28 -5.22
N THR A 40 10.02 -20.57 -5.13
CA THR A 40 9.23 -21.29 -6.13
C THR A 40 8.08 -20.50 -6.75
N ASP A 41 7.86 -19.22 -6.38
CA ASP A 41 6.79 -18.43 -6.98
C ASP A 41 7.18 -17.96 -8.39
N ALA A 42 6.59 -18.59 -9.40
CA ALA A 42 6.88 -18.30 -10.81
C ALA A 42 6.52 -16.86 -11.22
N GLU A 43 5.59 -16.21 -10.51
CA GLU A 43 5.11 -14.87 -10.83
C GLU A 43 5.90 -13.75 -10.12
N PHE A 44 6.66 -14.08 -9.06
CA PHE A 44 7.47 -13.11 -8.33
C PHE A 44 8.53 -12.44 -9.22
N GLN A 45 9.31 -13.23 -9.96
CA GLN A 45 10.37 -12.71 -10.84
C GLN A 45 9.84 -11.79 -11.96
N PRO A 46 8.77 -12.15 -12.69
CA PRO A 46 8.09 -11.23 -13.61
C PRO A 46 7.64 -9.92 -12.96
N LEU A 47 7.06 -9.97 -11.75
CA LEU A 47 6.62 -8.78 -11.03
C LEU A 47 7.77 -7.86 -10.62
N VAL A 48 8.88 -8.42 -10.11
CA VAL A 48 10.10 -7.66 -9.80
C VAL A 48 10.65 -6.99 -11.07
N LYS A 49 10.70 -7.70 -12.20
CA LYS A 49 11.13 -7.08 -13.47
C LYS A 49 10.19 -5.98 -13.95
N LYS A 50 8.88 -6.12 -13.72
CA LYS A 50 7.88 -5.11 -14.06
C LYS A 50 8.04 -3.87 -13.17
N ALA A 51 8.32 -4.06 -11.88
CA ALA A 51 8.51 -3.01 -10.88
C ALA A 51 9.59 -1.98 -11.24
N LEU A 52 10.56 -2.35 -12.07
CA LEU A 52 11.70 -1.50 -12.46
C LEU A 52 11.47 -0.66 -13.74
N LYS A 53 10.26 -0.65 -14.31
CA LYS A 53 10.01 -0.09 -15.66
C LYS A 53 9.46 1.34 -15.70
N ASP A 54 9.16 1.95 -14.56
CA ASP A 54 8.59 3.29 -14.50
C ASP A 54 9.68 4.38 -14.42
N SER A 55 9.29 5.64 -14.67
CA SER A 55 10.13 6.83 -14.54
C SER A 55 10.53 7.08 -13.09
N LEU A 56 11.59 7.86 -12.88
CA LEU A 56 12.19 8.08 -11.56
C LEU A 56 11.21 8.76 -10.58
N LEU A 57 10.40 9.72 -11.04
CA LEU A 57 9.45 10.42 -10.18
C LEU A 57 7.99 9.99 -10.47
N PRO A 58 7.16 9.71 -9.43
CA PRO A 58 5.79 9.23 -9.61
C PRO A 58 4.90 10.15 -10.43
N HIS A 59 5.16 11.46 -10.35
CA HIS A 59 4.35 12.46 -11.04
C HIS A 59 4.66 12.59 -12.53
N GLU A 60 5.69 11.91 -13.05
CA GLU A 60 6.00 11.83 -14.49
C GLU A 60 5.11 10.79 -15.19
N ASP A 61 4.72 9.72 -14.47
CA ASP A 61 3.92 8.60 -15.00
C ASP A 61 2.44 8.64 -14.58
N ARG A 62 1.85 9.84 -14.48
CA ARG A 62 0.53 10.07 -13.84
C ARG A 62 -0.60 9.14 -14.31
N SER A 63 -0.53 8.62 -15.54
CA SER A 63 -1.54 7.73 -16.10
C SER A 63 -1.08 6.29 -16.36
N LYS A 64 0.23 6.02 -16.37
CA LYS A 64 0.83 4.74 -16.80
C LYS A 64 2.05 4.40 -15.95
N SER A 65 1.83 3.98 -14.71
CA SER A 65 2.89 3.55 -13.79
C SER A 65 2.77 2.05 -13.47
N LYS A 66 2.96 1.20 -14.49
CA LYS A 66 2.76 -0.25 -14.35
C LYS A 66 3.79 -0.86 -13.40
N GLY A 67 4.99 -0.29 -13.33
CA GLY A 67 6.04 -0.74 -12.42
C GLY A 67 5.65 -0.51 -10.98
N ARG A 68 5.26 0.70 -10.60
CA ARG A 68 4.80 1.01 -9.25
C ARG A 68 3.53 0.26 -8.87
N ASP A 69 2.62 0.03 -9.83
CA ASP A 69 1.47 -0.86 -9.60
C ASP A 69 1.94 -2.27 -9.17
N ALA A 70 2.96 -2.82 -9.85
CA ALA A 70 3.58 -4.10 -9.47
C ALA A 70 4.38 -4.03 -8.15
N GLN A 71 5.08 -2.93 -7.87
CA GLN A 71 5.74 -2.73 -6.57
C GLN A 71 4.74 -2.79 -5.42
N PHE A 72 3.56 -2.20 -5.60
CA PHE A 72 2.52 -2.23 -4.57
C PHE A 72 1.92 -3.64 -4.40
N GLU A 73 1.71 -4.39 -5.48
CA GLU A 73 1.31 -5.80 -5.42
C GLU A 73 2.34 -6.62 -4.60
N LEU A 74 3.63 -6.45 -4.90
CA LEU A 74 4.74 -7.10 -4.18
C LEU A 74 4.79 -6.68 -2.71
N PHE A 75 4.61 -5.40 -2.42
CA PHE A 75 4.57 -4.88 -1.05
C PHE A 75 3.45 -5.53 -0.22
N VAL A 76 2.25 -5.66 -0.80
CA VAL A 76 1.13 -6.32 -0.13
C VAL A 76 1.39 -7.81 0.10
N ALA A 77 2.00 -8.50 -0.87
CA ALA A 77 2.43 -9.89 -0.70
C ALA A 77 3.45 -10.03 0.43
N ALA A 78 4.45 -9.14 0.50
CA ALA A 78 5.46 -9.13 1.55
C ALA A 78 4.86 -8.90 2.94
N ILE A 79 3.85 -8.01 3.08
CA ILE A 79 3.10 -7.86 4.35
C ILE A 79 2.44 -9.18 4.73
N CYS A 80 1.77 -9.85 3.79
CA CYS A 80 1.10 -11.13 4.08
C CYS A 80 2.11 -12.22 4.49
N GLN A 81 3.27 -12.27 3.85
CA GLN A 81 4.34 -13.21 4.21
C GLN A 81 4.89 -12.95 5.60
N LYS A 82 5.24 -11.69 5.90
CA LYS A 82 5.73 -11.32 7.24
C LYS A 82 4.68 -11.57 8.32
N ALA A 83 3.40 -11.41 7.97
CA ALA A 83 2.28 -11.74 8.83
C ALA A 83 2.05 -13.26 9.00
N GLY A 84 2.82 -14.14 8.35
CA GLY A 84 2.65 -15.59 8.44
C GLY A 84 1.38 -16.11 7.74
N MET A 85 0.84 -15.38 6.76
CA MET A 85 -0.44 -15.70 6.09
C MET A 85 -0.25 -16.72 4.95
N HIS A 86 0.45 -17.82 5.24
CA HIS A 86 0.90 -18.79 4.23
C HIS A 86 -0.16 -19.83 3.83
N PRO A 87 -0.14 -20.33 2.58
CA PRO A 87 0.73 -19.88 1.48
C PRO A 87 0.29 -18.51 0.95
N VAL A 88 1.27 -17.70 0.52
CA VAL A 88 1.07 -16.45 -0.20
C VAL A 88 1.47 -16.65 -1.66
N SER A 89 0.67 -16.17 -2.60
CA SER A 89 0.94 -16.28 -4.04
C SER A 89 0.54 -15.01 -4.77
N CYS A 90 1.34 -14.59 -5.75
CA CYS A 90 1.02 -13.46 -6.61
C CYS A 90 0.17 -13.93 -7.80
N GLU A 91 -1.15 -13.97 -7.63
CA GLU A 91 -2.13 -14.43 -8.61
C GLU A 91 -3.43 -13.61 -8.53
N GLU A 92 -4.32 -13.73 -9.52
CA GLU A 92 -5.62 -13.01 -9.52
C GLU A 92 -6.39 -13.27 -8.20
N PRO A 93 -6.90 -12.23 -7.50
CA PRO A 93 -7.09 -10.85 -7.97
C PRO A 93 -5.84 -9.98 -8.09
N ASP A 94 -4.79 -10.21 -7.31
CA ASP A 94 -3.42 -9.69 -7.43
C ASP A 94 -2.50 -10.46 -6.46
N VAL A 95 -3.01 -10.78 -5.26
CA VAL A 95 -2.37 -11.63 -4.24
C VAL A 95 -3.41 -12.59 -3.63
N THR A 96 -3.02 -13.82 -3.30
CA THR A 96 -3.80 -14.70 -2.40
C THR A 96 -2.99 -15.10 -1.17
N CYS A 97 -3.67 -15.32 -0.05
CA CYS A 97 -3.05 -15.69 1.23
C CYS A 97 -4.03 -16.50 2.10
N HIS A 98 -3.58 -17.07 3.22
CA HIS A 98 -4.44 -17.79 4.15
C HIS A 98 -4.41 -17.22 5.56
N VAL A 99 -5.57 -17.24 6.23
CA VAL A 99 -5.69 -16.96 7.66
C VAL A 99 -6.56 -18.05 8.28
N GLY A 100 -5.93 -18.95 9.04
CA GLY A 100 -6.55 -20.23 9.40
C GLY A 100 -6.90 -21.03 8.14
N ASP A 101 -8.12 -21.55 8.06
CA ASP A 101 -8.59 -22.37 6.93
C ASP A 101 -9.19 -21.54 5.78
N ILE A 102 -9.10 -20.21 5.83
CA ILE A 102 -9.73 -19.32 4.85
C ILE A 102 -8.68 -18.77 3.89
N LYS A 103 -8.82 -19.09 2.60
CA LYS A 103 -8.09 -18.45 1.51
C LYS A 103 -8.72 -17.09 1.19
N PHE A 104 -7.94 -16.02 1.31
CA PHE A 104 -8.34 -14.66 0.93
C PHE A 104 -7.76 -14.27 -0.42
N GLY A 105 -8.57 -13.59 -1.24
CA GLY A 105 -8.09 -12.87 -2.43
C GLY A 105 -7.89 -11.39 -2.15
N ILE A 106 -6.75 -10.82 -2.52
CA ILE A 106 -6.40 -9.43 -2.28
C ILE A 106 -6.24 -8.70 -3.62
N ALA A 107 -7.10 -7.71 -3.85
CA ALA A 107 -6.99 -6.81 -5.00
C ALA A 107 -6.25 -5.53 -4.58
N ALA A 108 -4.97 -5.41 -4.94
CA ALA A 108 -4.12 -4.25 -4.69
C ALA A 108 -4.28 -3.20 -5.81
N LYS A 109 -4.62 -1.96 -5.46
CA LYS A 109 -4.83 -0.87 -6.42
C LYS A 109 -4.20 0.44 -5.95
N ARG A 110 -3.39 1.05 -6.81
CA ARG A 110 -2.87 2.39 -6.60
C ARG A 110 -3.86 3.44 -7.10
N ILE A 111 -4.30 4.31 -6.22
CA ILE A 111 -5.14 5.46 -6.53
C ILE A 111 -4.22 6.63 -6.86
N LYS A 112 -4.23 7.04 -8.13
CA LYS A 112 -3.40 8.15 -8.64
C LYS A 112 -4.16 9.47 -8.70
N ASN A 113 -5.48 9.40 -8.57
CA ASN A 113 -6.40 10.51 -8.62
C ASN A 113 -7.67 10.13 -7.88
N VAL A 114 -8.07 10.97 -6.92
CA VAL A 114 -9.26 10.80 -6.08
C VAL A 114 -10.54 10.59 -6.91
N THR A 115 -10.65 11.26 -8.06
CA THR A 115 -11.80 11.10 -8.98
C THR A 115 -11.90 9.70 -9.61
N ARG A 116 -10.87 8.86 -9.49
CA ARG A 116 -10.83 7.49 -10.03
C ARG A 116 -11.07 6.41 -8.97
N VAL A 117 -11.31 6.78 -7.71
CA VAL A 117 -11.53 5.82 -6.61
C VAL A 117 -12.65 4.84 -6.98
N GLU A 118 -13.80 5.33 -7.45
CA GLU A 118 -14.92 4.49 -7.89
C GLU A 118 -14.48 3.41 -8.89
N LYS A 119 -13.82 3.84 -9.97
CA LYS A 119 -13.37 2.94 -11.04
C LYS A 119 -12.47 1.82 -10.50
N HIS A 120 -11.53 2.18 -9.62
CA HIS A 120 -10.57 1.21 -9.08
C HIS A 120 -11.22 0.27 -8.06
N VAL A 121 -12.07 0.79 -7.16
CA VAL A 121 -12.79 -0.03 -6.18
C VAL A 121 -13.75 -1.00 -6.87
N ARG A 122 -14.52 -0.55 -7.87
CA ARG A 122 -15.41 -1.44 -8.65
C ARG A 122 -14.63 -2.52 -9.39
N LYS A 123 -13.50 -2.16 -10.01
CA LYS A 123 -12.64 -3.13 -10.69
C LYS A 123 -12.13 -4.19 -9.70
N ALA A 124 -11.59 -3.77 -8.56
CA ALA A 124 -11.09 -4.65 -7.52
C ALA A 124 -12.20 -5.57 -6.97
N ALA A 125 -13.39 -5.03 -6.70
CA ALA A 125 -14.54 -5.81 -6.26
C ALA A 125 -14.94 -6.87 -7.29
N HIS A 126 -14.89 -6.55 -8.59
CA HIS A 126 -15.18 -7.52 -9.65
C HIS A 126 -14.11 -8.62 -9.76
N GLN A 127 -12.83 -8.30 -9.57
CA GLN A 127 -11.77 -9.31 -9.51
C GLN A 127 -12.00 -10.30 -8.36
N ILE A 128 -12.35 -9.77 -7.17
CA ILE A 128 -12.69 -10.60 -5.99
C ILE A 128 -13.92 -11.48 -6.25
N GLU A 129 -14.97 -10.91 -6.83
CA GLU A 129 -16.18 -11.64 -7.21
C GLU A 129 -15.87 -12.81 -8.14
N ASN A 130 -15.05 -12.58 -9.16
CA ASN A 130 -14.66 -13.61 -10.13
C ASN A 130 -13.77 -14.69 -9.52
N ALA A 131 -12.91 -14.34 -8.57
CA ALA A 131 -12.04 -15.28 -7.86
C ALA A 131 -12.82 -16.20 -6.91
N ARG A 132 -14.04 -15.83 -6.51
CA ARG A 132 -14.93 -16.62 -5.63
C ARG A 132 -14.37 -16.92 -4.23
N PHE A 133 -13.43 -16.10 -3.76
CA PHE A 133 -12.91 -16.13 -2.40
C PHE A 133 -13.44 -14.92 -1.60
N PRO A 134 -13.49 -14.98 -0.25
CA PRO A 134 -13.57 -13.76 0.54
C PRO A 134 -12.40 -12.86 0.19
N GLY A 135 -12.65 -11.58 -0.09
CA GLY A 135 -11.61 -10.71 -0.60
C GLY A 135 -11.42 -9.39 0.13
N ILE A 136 -10.22 -8.85 0.02
CA ILE A 136 -9.81 -7.57 0.59
C ILE A 136 -9.37 -6.67 -0.56
N ILE A 137 -9.84 -5.44 -0.57
CA ILE A 137 -9.29 -4.42 -1.47
C ILE A 137 -8.21 -3.68 -0.70
N VAL A 138 -7.01 -3.60 -1.25
CA VAL A 138 -5.92 -2.81 -0.66
C VAL A 138 -5.63 -1.63 -1.56
N LEU A 139 -5.76 -0.42 -1.03
CA LEU A 139 -5.58 0.83 -1.77
C LEU A 139 -4.29 1.51 -1.35
N ASP A 140 -3.48 1.91 -2.32
CA ASP A 140 -2.39 2.89 -2.11
C ASP A 140 -2.92 4.27 -2.47
N THR A 141 -2.92 5.19 -1.51
CA THR A 141 -3.40 6.57 -1.70
C THR A 141 -2.29 7.61 -1.78
N CYS A 142 -1.01 7.21 -1.74
CA CYS A 142 0.13 8.13 -1.62
C CYS A 142 0.07 9.24 -2.67
N VAL A 143 -0.16 8.87 -3.94
CA VAL A 143 -0.22 9.82 -5.07
C VAL A 143 -1.57 10.54 -5.14
N ALA A 144 -2.66 9.93 -4.68
CA ALA A 144 -3.97 10.58 -4.69
C ALA A 144 -4.03 11.75 -3.70
N LEU A 145 -3.49 11.54 -2.50
CA LEU A 145 -3.48 12.55 -1.43
C LEU A 145 -2.29 13.51 -1.56
N ASN A 146 -1.25 13.12 -2.29
CA ASN A 146 -0.09 13.97 -2.58
C ASN A 146 0.27 13.97 -4.07
N ARG A 147 -0.60 14.59 -4.88
CA ARG A 147 -0.53 14.52 -6.36
C ARG A 147 0.72 15.14 -6.97
N ASN A 148 1.28 16.14 -6.29
CA ASN A 148 2.49 16.82 -6.71
C ASN A 148 3.76 16.15 -6.16
N ASN A 149 3.63 15.08 -5.37
CA ASN A 149 4.73 14.48 -4.61
C ASN A 149 5.44 15.52 -3.74
N GLU A 150 4.66 16.43 -3.14
CA GLU A 150 5.15 17.47 -2.23
C GLU A 150 5.76 16.85 -0.98
N ARG A 151 6.82 17.47 -0.49
CA ARG A 151 7.54 16.98 0.69
C ARG A 151 7.00 17.64 1.93
N ILE A 152 6.97 16.88 3.02
CA ILE A 152 6.67 17.41 4.34
C ILE A 152 7.99 17.86 4.97
N THR A 153 8.43 19.07 4.62
CA THR A 153 9.68 19.69 5.11
C THR A 153 9.52 20.30 6.50
N THR A 154 8.28 20.55 6.93
CA THR A 154 8.00 21.10 8.25
C THR A 154 8.29 20.05 9.31
N GLN A 155 9.10 20.40 10.31
CA GLN A 155 9.38 19.55 11.46
C GLN A 155 8.16 19.49 12.38
N ILE A 156 7.27 18.54 12.12
CA ILE A 156 6.07 18.30 12.92
C ILE A 156 6.40 17.23 13.98
N PRO A 157 6.17 17.48 15.28
CA PRO A 157 6.28 16.45 16.32
C PRO A 157 5.48 15.20 15.96
N GLU A 158 5.98 14.03 16.33
CA GLU A 158 5.40 12.75 15.92
C GLU A 158 3.92 12.59 16.29
N GLU A 159 3.56 12.94 17.52
CA GLU A 159 2.17 12.90 18.00
C GLU A 159 1.23 13.78 17.15
N GLN A 160 1.68 14.98 16.81
CA GLN A 160 0.89 15.92 16.00
C GLN A 160 0.80 15.46 14.54
N PHE A 161 1.88 14.90 14.00
CA PHE A 161 1.91 14.36 12.64
C PHE A 161 0.93 13.18 12.50
N GLY A 162 0.95 12.24 13.44
CA GLY A 162 0.04 11.10 13.46
C GLY A 162 -1.42 11.54 13.44
N TYR A 163 -1.77 12.54 14.26
CA TYR A 163 -3.12 13.12 14.27
C TYR A 163 -3.51 13.75 12.93
N ILE A 164 -2.71 14.70 12.41
CA ILE A 164 -3.01 15.41 11.15
C ILE A 164 -3.15 14.42 9.99
N TYR A 165 -2.25 13.45 9.93
CA TYR A 165 -2.22 12.48 8.84
C TYR A 165 -3.37 11.48 8.92
N SER A 166 -3.74 11.05 10.12
CA SER A 166 -4.94 10.25 10.37
C SER A 166 -6.20 11.00 9.94
N GLU A 167 -6.32 12.29 10.26
CA GLU A 167 -7.46 13.12 9.85
C GLU A 167 -7.55 13.27 8.33
N ALA A 168 -6.43 13.42 7.63
CA ALA A 168 -6.42 13.46 6.16
C ALA A 168 -6.96 12.15 5.54
N ILE A 169 -6.58 11.00 6.10
CA ILE A 169 -7.07 9.69 5.64
C ILE A 169 -8.54 9.49 6.06
N ASN A 170 -8.96 9.96 7.23
CA ASN A 170 -10.35 9.90 7.66
C ASN A 170 -11.25 10.69 6.71
N HIS A 171 -10.89 11.93 6.37
CA HIS A 171 -11.64 12.72 5.38
C HIS A 171 -11.75 12.00 4.03
N PHE A 172 -10.65 11.41 3.54
CA PHE A 172 -10.69 10.60 2.32
C PHE A 172 -11.66 9.42 2.44
N VAL A 173 -11.69 8.72 3.57
CA VAL A 173 -12.64 7.61 3.78
C VAL A 173 -14.07 8.11 3.83
N ASP A 174 -14.33 9.18 4.58
CA ASP A 174 -15.66 9.73 4.81
C ASP A 174 -16.29 10.21 3.49
N ASP A 175 -15.50 10.84 2.61
CA ASP A 175 -15.95 11.28 1.27
C ASP A 175 -16.48 10.14 0.38
N PHE A 176 -16.02 8.90 0.62
CA PHE A 176 -16.36 7.74 -0.20
C PHE A 176 -17.09 6.63 0.54
N TYR A 177 -17.30 6.72 1.85
CA TYR A 177 -17.70 5.57 2.67
C TYR A 177 -19.01 4.93 2.18
N ASP A 178 -20.07 5.72 2.02
CA ASP A 178 -21.37 5.24 1.57
C ASP A 178 -21.29 4.65 0.14
N ASN A 179 -20.60 5.35 -0.75
CA ASN A 179 -20.41 4.90 -2.13
C ASN A 179 -19.61 3.59 -2.19
N ILE A 180 -18.58 3.43 -1.36
CA ILE A 180 -17.78 2.21 -1.25
C ILE A 180 -18.67 1.03 -0.84
N GLN A 181 -19.58 1.22 0.13
CA GLN A 181 -20.51 0.17 0.53
C GLN A 181 -21.33 -0.34 -0.66
N ASP A 182 -21.85 0.58 -1.48
CA ASP A 182 -22.61 0.24 -2.68
C ASP A 182 -21.76 -0.45 -3.75
N TRP A 183 -20.53 0.02 -3.97
CA TRP A 183 -19.63 -0.52 -4.99
C TRP A 183 -19.19 -1.95 -4.71
N VAL A 184 -19.06 -2.32 -3.43
CA VAL A 184 -18.58 -3.65 -3.00
C VAL A 184 -19.70 -4.60 -2.58
N CYS A 185 -20.94 -4.11 -2.51
CA CYS A 185 -22.09 -4.88 -2.07
C CYS A 185 -22.26 -6.17 -2.89
N ARG A 186 -22.35 -7.32 -2.19
CA ARG A 186 -22.51 -8.66 -2.77
C ARG A 186 -21.37 -9.13 -3.70
N LYS A 187 -20.20 -8.47 -3.65
CA LYS A 187 -19.01 -8.82 -4.46
C LYS A 187 -18.00 -9.72 -3.75
N GLY A 188 -18.33 -10.27 -2.59
CA GLY A 188 -17.40 -11.08 -1.79
C GLY A 188 -16.34 -10.28 -1.00
N VAL A 189 -16.35 -8.94 -1.12
CA VAL A 189 -15.44 -8.06 -0.38
C VAL A 189 -15.78 -8.05 1.12
N ARG A 190 -14.76 -8.28 1.96
CA ARG A 190 -14.84 -8.30 3.42
C ARG A 190 -14.41 -6.98 4.04
N GLY A 191 -13.46 -6.29 3.41
CA GLY A 191 -12.98 -4.99 3.87
C GLY A 191 -12.05 -4.31 2.88
N ILE A 192 -11.72 -3.08 3.22
CA ILE A 192 -10.73 -2.28 2.51
C ILE A 192 -9.60 -1.92 3.48
N VAL A 193 -8.37 -2.04 3.00
CA VAL A 193 -7.16 -1.55 3.67
C VAL A 193 -6.63 -0.39 2.85
N ILE A 194 -6.34 0.74 3.48
CA ILE A 194 -5.73 1.89 2.82
C ILE A 194 -4.32 2.03 3.39
N HIS A 195 -3.34 2.05 2.50
CA HIS A 195 -1.95 2.37 2.78
C HIS A 195 -1.63 3.74 2.20
N ASP A 196 -1.02 4.59 3.01
CA ASP A 196 -0.43 5.84 2.57
C ASP A 196 0.96 5.94 3.19
N GLN A 197 1.94 6.37 2.41
CA GLN A 197 3.34 6.48 2.78
C GLN A 197 3.89 7.81 2.27
N GLN A 198 4.49 8.58 3.17
CA GLN A 198 5.06 9.88 2.86
C GLN A 198 6.51 9.96 3.36
N VAL A 199 7.37 10.58 2.58
CA VAL A 199 8.71 10.94 3.02
C VAL A 199 8.63 12.29 3.73
N ARG A 200 9.04 12.34 5.00
CA ARG A 200 8.99 13.56 5.80
C ARG A 200 10.32 13.89 6.43
N PHE A 201 10.53 15.18 6.69
CA PHE A 201 11.65 15.67 7.48
C PHE A 201 11.30 15.61 8.96
N GLN A 202 12.04 14.81 9.71
CA GLN A 202 11.80 14.57 11.12
C GLN A 202 12.41 15.68 12.00
N PRO A 203 11.91 15.87 13.24
CA PRO A 203 12.50 16.82 14.20
C PRO A 203 13.98 16.56 14.53
N ASN A 204 14.47 15.32 14.37
CA ASN A 204 15.87 14.97 14.56
C ASN A 204 16.79 15.42 13.40
N GLY A 205 16.23 16.03 12.34
CA GLY A 205 16.99 16.49 11.18
C GLY A 205 17.20 15.43 10.09
N GLU A 206 16.53 14.29 10.18
CA GLU A 206 16.64 13.21 9.19
C GLU A 206 15.38 13.09 8.33
N TRP A 207 15.54 12.58 7.11
CA TRP A 207 14.41 12.18 6.26
C TRP A 207 14.03 10.74 6.57
N SER A 208 12.74 10.45 6.68
CA SER A 208 12.26 9.08 6.80
C SER A 208 10.95 8.85 6.07
N LEU A 209 10.73 7.58 5.71
CA LEU A 209 9.43 7.12 5.26
C LEU A 209 8.55 6.85 6.48
N VAL A 210 7.40 7.52 6.51
CA VAL A 210 6.34 7.25 7.47
C VAL A 210 5.14 6.70 6.73
N GLY A 211 4.48 5.70 7.32
CA GLY A 211 3.31 5.05 6.74
C GLY A 211 2.11 5.12 7.68
N MET A 212 0.92 5.16 7.11
CA MET A 212 -0.34 4.99 7.81
C MET A 212 -1.15 3.89 7.14
N THR A 213 -1.76 3.04 7.95
CA THR A 213 -2.68 2.00 7.47
C THR A 213 -4.05 2.17 8.11
N LYS A 214 -5.08 2.40 7.30
CA LYS A 214 -6.48 2.46 7.76
C LYS A 214 -7.23 1.20 7.32
N PHE A 215 -8.02 0.65 8.24
CA PHE A 215 -8.89 -0.49 7.98
C PHE A 215 -10.35 -0.02 7.94
N VAL A 216 -11.01 -0.21 6.79
CA VAL A 216 -12.39 0.22 6.55
C VAL A 216 -13.26 -1.02 6.40
N ASN A 217 -14.31 -1.11 7.22
CA ASN A 217 -15.30 -2.19 7.13
C ASN A 217 -16.56 -1.68 6.41
N PRO A 218 -16.73 -1.98 5.11
CA PRO A 218 -17.93 -1.61 4.37
C PRO A 218 -19.11 -2.56 4.66
N ALA A 219 -18.86 -3.73 5.25
CA ALA A 219 -19.87 -4.76 5.53
C ALA A 219 -20.44 -4.63 6.95
N SER A 220 -20.74 -3.41 7.40
CA SER A 220 -21.17 -3.12 8.78
C SER A 220 -22.38 -3.93 9.26
N LYS A 221 -23.26 -4.35 8.33
CA LYS A 221 -24.48 -5.12 8.61
C LYS A 221 -24.34 -6.64 8.52
N ASN A 222 -23.20 -7.18 8.05
CA ASN A 222 -23.00 -8.62 7.89
C ASN A 222 -21.97 -9.15 8.92
N ASN A 223 -22.46 -9.81 9.96
CA ASN A 223 -21.62 -10.33 11.05
C ASN A 223 -20.55 -11.32 10.58
N HIS A 224 -20.85 -12.14 9.56
CA HIS A 224 -19.88 -13.07 8.99
C HIS A 224 -18.75 -12.31 8.28
N CYS A 225 -19.09 -11.34 7.42
CA CYS A 225 -18.08 -10.53 6.75
C CYS A 225 -17.23 -9.73 7.75
N LYS A 226 -17.85 -9.17 8.78
CA LYS A 226 -17.17 -8.44 9.86
C LYS A 226 -16.16 -9.35 10.58
N ARG A 227 -16.56 -10.58 10.92
CA ARG A 227 -15.67 -11.56 11.57
C ARG A 227 -14.47 -11.90 10.69
N ASP A 228 -14.70 -12.23 9.42
CA ASP A 228 -13.62 -12.55 8.47
C ASP A 228 -12.64 -11.38 8.34
N PHE A 229 -13.15 -10.15 8.24
CA PHE A 229 -12.31 -8.96 8.16
C PHE A 229 -11.54 -8.70 9.46
N THR A 230 -12.17 -8.84 10.63
CA THR A 230 -11.47 -8.71 11.91
C THR A 230 -10.33 -9.74 12.04
N MET A 231 -10.57 -10.97 11.61
CA MET A 231 -9.55 -12.02 11.60
C MET A 231 -8.39 -11.66 10.65
N PHE A 232 -8.71 -11.25 9.42
CA PHE A 232 -7.73 -10.81 8.43
C PHE A 232 -6.89 -9.63 8.96
N THR A 233 -7.53 -8.57 9.45
CA THR A 233 -6.85 -7.35 9.92
C THR A 233 -5.95 -7.61 11.12
N LYS A 234 -6.36 -8.49 12.04
CA LYS A 234 -5.51 -8.91 13.16
C LYS A 234 -4.19 -9.52 12.66
N GLN A 235 -4.28 -10.44 11.71
CA GLN A 235 -3.09 -11.10 11.16
C GLN A 235 -2.26 -10.13 10.31
N TYR A 236 -2.90 -9.44 9.36
CA TYR A 236 -2.25 -8.52 8.42
C TYR A 236 -1.44 -7.43 9.13
N LYS A 237 -1.94 -6.90 10.26
CA LYS A 237 -1.21 -5.93 11.10
C LYS A 237 0.15 -6.45 11.55
N MET A 238 0.30 -7.75 11.84
CA MET A 238 1.58 -8.32 12.28
C MET A 238 2.66 -8.26 11.20
N GLY A 239 2.27 -8.10 9.93
CA GLY A 239 3.20 -7.97 8.81
C GLY A 239 3.54 -6.54 8.40
N LEU A 240 2.89 -5.53 8.97
CA LEU A 240 3.12 -4.13 8.57
C LEU A 240 4.55 -3.70 8.93
N PRO A 241 5.30 -3.08 7.99
CA PRO A 241 6.59 -2.49 8.31
C PRO A 241 6.37 -1.24 9.19
N ASN A 242 7.32 -0.97 10.09
CA ASN A 242 7.37 0.26 10.88
C ASN A 242 6.04 0.59 11.58
N LEU A 243 5.44 -0.37 12.28
CA LEU A 243 4.39 -0.10 13.27
C LEU A 243 4.98 0.74 14.41
N ILE A 244 5.18 2.02 14.18
CA ILE A 244 5.20 2.98 15.26
C ILE A 244 3.75 3.02 15.73
N HIS A 245 3.52 2.65 16.99
CA HIS A 245 2.19 2.68 17.59
C HIS A 245 1.66 4.13 17.57
N LEU A 246 0.95 4.49 16.51
CA LEU A 246 0.11 5.68 16.42
C LEU A 246 -1.28 5.37 16.98
#